data_AF-A0A972HGH5-F1
#
_entry.id   AF-A0A972HGH5-F1
#
_cell.length_a   1.000
_cell.length_b   1.000
_cell.length_c   1.000
_cell.angle_alpha   90.00
_cell.angle_beta   90.00
_cell.angle_gamma   90.00
#
_symmetry.space_group_name_H-M   'P 1'
#
loop_
_entity.id
_entity.type
_entity.pdbx_description
1 polymer ?
#
loop_
_entity_poly.entity_id
_entity_poly.type
_entity_poly.pdbx_seq_one_letter_code
_entity_poly.pdbx_strand_id
1 'polypeptide(L)'
;AQPGDEWIDGTRQAAADLRAAELGVITADYIRRLGFEAVAHTPTTTELNLDAVALQCGLVEVHGSTLRAPFLDGGFALSVVSTTMALEPDCPLKSRGLADRLRSTSSLGWVLGRGGTRAGVGRLNGDHRPLHMGRYPMEKIKRADEATTLIIDDEVPRVPVRGGGFPRAANGDMGPKFKAEVKVFAFKTPQAQGYVQQIAEMVRHQDGEVAAVPHPSTADAQANTDALKALAYHLGGDMVGVCEVPDYAWYSHRGNGEVIEPHHQNAVVILLDQGYETMEGASGDDWVSGAQSMRAYMRGAQIAGIMSDHIRSLGWSARSQTNRDSEVLHVPLVLKAGLGELSRIGEVVLNPFVGPRFKSVVLTTNMPIVPDRHVDFGLQDFCTKCTKCARECPCGAIPFGEKVMFNGAEMWKPDVEKCTKYRLGNLKGAACGRCMKTCPYNIEGVLSERAFLWAAIHLPFSRRFIANLDDKVGNGSINKVKKWWWDLEWVDGKAIEPPKGTNARGLNMKGGRMATRQKIAHYPADVLPPGDAIGVPVKLLRKEAVLRGQQAESPAEARIRMGL
;
A
#
# COMPACT_ATOMS: atom_id res chain seq x y z
N ALA A 1 1.69 -31.85 -0.25
CA ALA A 1 0.85 -30.74 -0.70
C ALA A 1 0.77 -29.70 0.42
N GLN A 2 1.09 -28.45 0.11
CA GLN A 2 0.81 -27.25 0.90
C GLN A 2 -0.55 -26.68 0.47
N PRO A 3 -1.19 -25.83 1.30
CA PRO A 3 -2.41 -25.12 0.89
C PRO A 3 -2.18 -24.32 -0.39
N GLY A 4 -3.07 -24.49 -1.38
CA GLY A 4 -3.03 -23.79 -2.67
C GLY A 4 -2.12 -24.41 -3.74
N ASP A 5 -1.42 -25.51 -3.46
CA ASP A 5 -0.57 -26.18 -4.47
C ASP A 5 -1.37 -26.53 -5.74
N GLU A 6 -2.60 -27.02 -5.62
CA GLU A 6 -3.47 -27.36 -6.76
C GLU A 6 -3.80 -26.16 -7.66
N TRP A 7 -3.70 -24.93 -7.14
CA TRP A 7 -3.96 -23.70 -7.89
C TRP A 7 -2.68 -23.10 -8.49
N ILE A 8 -1.52 -23.38 -7.87
CA ILE A 8 -0.25 -22.71 -8.14
C ILE A 8 0.72 -23.61 -8.94
N ASP A 9 0.69 -24.92 -8.73
CA ASP A 9 1.56 -25.83 -9.44
C ASP A 9 1.27 -25.80 -10.94
N GLY A 10 2.33 -25.66 -11.74
CA GLY A 10 2.23 -25.46 -13.19
C GLY A 10 2.04 -24.00 -13.64
N THR A 11 1.73 -23.05 -12.75
CA THR A 11 1.47 -21.65 -13.13
C THR A 11 2.63 -20.70 -12.86
N ARG A 12 3.67 -21.16 -12.15
CA ARG A 12 4.81 -20.33 -11.71
C ARG A 12 5.49 -19.55 -12.84
N GLN A 13 5.70 -20.17 -14.00
CA GLN A 13 6.30 -19.48 -15.14
C GLN A 13 5.37 -18.40 -15.70
N ALA A 14 4.08 -18.69 -15.87
CA ALA A 14 3.11 -17.71 -16.34
C ALA A 14 2.97 -16.51 -15.38
N ALA A 15 3.02 -16.75 -14.06
CA ALA A 15 3.03 -15.69 -13.05
C ALA A 15 4.30 -14.83 -13.14
N ALA A 16 5.46 -15.45 -13.35
CA ALA A 16 6.72 -14.74 -13.58
C ALA A 16 6.70 -13.95 -14.90
N ASP A 17 6.15 -14.53 -15.97
CA ASP A 17 6.05 -13.89 -17.29
C ASP A 17 5.13 -12.67 -17.27
N LEU A 18 3.98 -12.78 -16.58
CA LEU A 18 3.08 -11.65 -16.36
C LEU A 18 3.80 -10.52 -15.61
N ARG A 19 4.56 -10.86 -14.57
CA ARG A 19 5.32 -9.89 -13.79
C ARG A 19 6.41 -9.22 -14.64
N ALA A 20 7.11 -9.99 -15.47
CA ALA A 20 8.11 -9.46 -16.39
C ALA A 20 7.46 -8.53 -17.43
N ALA A 21 6.30 -8.91 -17.98
CA ALA A 21 5.56 -8.10 -18.93
C ALA A 21 5.12 -6.76 -18.31
N GLU A 22 4.55 -6.79 -17.10
CA GLU A 22 4.20 -5.57 -16.35
C GLU A 22 5.40 -4.63 -16.24
N LEU A 23 6.55 -5.13 -15.75
CA LEU A 23 7.76 -4.33 -15.53
C LEU A 23 8.35 -3.79 -16.84
N GLY A 24 8.35 -4.58 -17.91
CA GLY A 24 8.80 -4.15 -19.23
C GLY A 24 7.93 -3.03 -19.79
N VAL A 25 6.60 -3.18 -19.74
CA VAL A 25 5.64 -2.21 -20.28
C VAL A 25 5.71 -0.88 -19.54
N ILE A 26 5.74 -0.87 -18.20
CA ILE A 26 5.83 0.38 -17.43
C ILE A 26 7.17 1.09 -17.66
N THR A 27 8.26 0.33 -17.83
CA THR A 27 9.60 0.89 -18.06
C THR A 27 9.68 1.51 -19.46
N ALA A 28 9.20 0.81 -20.49
CA ALA A 28 9.12 1.36 -21.83
C ALA A 28 8.23 2.61 -21.89
N ASP A 29 7.08 2.61 -21.19
CA ASP A 29 6.20 3.78 -21.12
C ASP A 29 6.86 4.97 -20.42
N TYR A 30 7.56 4.72 -19.32
CA TYR A 30 8.35 5.75 -18.65
C TYR A 30 9.37 6.37 -19.60
N ILE A 31 10.14 5.56 -20.33
CA ILE A 31 11.17 6.05 -21.27
C ILE A 31 10.54 6.83 -22.42
N ARG A 32 9.40 6.38 -22.96
CA ARG A 32 8.64 7.15 -23.98
C ARG A 32 8.22 8.53 -23.47
N ARG A 33 7.81 8.62 -22.21
CA ARG A 33 7.47 9.89 -21.58
C ARG A 33 8.68 10.76 -21.25
N LEU A 34 9.91 10.24 -21.34
CA LEU A 34 11.11 11.07 -21.32
C LEU A 34 11.44 11.65 -22.70
N GLY A 35 10.73 11.24 -23.75
CA GLY A 35 10.94 11.72 -25.12
C GLY A 35 11.80 10.80 -25.99
N PHE A 36 12.08 9.57 -25.56
CA PHE A 36 12.83 8.58 -26.34
C PHE A 36 11.91 7.51 -26.90
N GLU A 37 12.26 6.92 -28.04
CA GLU A 37 11.53 5.74 -28.52
C GLU A 37 11.87 4.57 -27.60
N ALA A 38 10.87 3.79 -27.19
CA ALA A 38 11.08 2.58 -26.41
C ALA A 38 9.99 1.54 -26.64
N VAL A 39 10.40 0.28 -26.80
CA VAL A 39 9.54 -0.88 -27.02
C VAL A 39 9.79 -1.91 -25.93
N ALA A 40 8.70 -2.39 -25.31
CA ALA A 40 8.76 -3.50 -24.38
C ALA A 40 8.67 -4.82 -25.15
N HIS A 41 9.65 -5.68 -24.96
CA HIS A 41 9.69 -7.05 -25.42
C HIS A 41 9.41 -7.97 -24.23
N THR A 42 8.32 -8.71 -24.31
CA THR A 42 7.79 -9.54 -23.22
C THR A 42 7.96 -11.03 -23.55
N PRO A 43 7.79 -11.94 -22.58
CA PRO A 43 7.87 -13.38 -22.84
C PRO A 43 6.96 -13.87 -23.97
N THR A 44 5.80 -13.25 -24.16
CA THR A 44 4.81 -13.65 -25.16
C THR A 44 4.87 -12.84 -26.45
N THR A 45 5.64 -11.75 -26.51
CA THR A 45 5.66 -10.84 -27.66
C THR A 45 7.00 -10.12 -27.72
N THR A 46 7.85 -10.52 -28.66
CA THR A 46 9.21 -9.98 -28.82
C THR A 46 9.69 -10.09 -30.26
N GLU A 47 10.54 -9.15 -30.67
CA GLU A 47 11.33 -9.18 -31.92
C GLU A 47 12.81 -9.48 -31.62
N LEU A 48 13.18 -9.55 -30.35
CA LEU A 48 14.53 -9.81 -29.85
C LEU A 48 14.64 -11.23 -29.32
N ASN A 49 15.85 -11.79 -29.44
CA ASN A 49 16.25 -12.96 -28.68
C ASN A 49 16.55 -12.54 -27.22
N LEU A 50 15.56 -12.72 -26.34
CA LEU A 50 15.62 -12.28 -24.93
C LEU A 50 16.79 -12.93 -24.18
N ASP A 51 17.04 -14.21 -24.45
CA ASP A 51 18.12 -15.00 -23.84
C ASP A 51 19.50 -14.44 -24.20
N ALA A 52 19.71 -14.13 -25.48
CA ALA A 52 20.95 -13.54 -25.96
C ALA A 52 21.18 -12.14 -25.34
N VAL A 53 20.13 -11.33 -25.23
CA VAL A 53 20.21 -10.02 -24.57
C VAL A 53 20.55 -10.17 -23.09
N ALA A 54 19.88 -11.08 -22.37
CA ALA A 54 20.14 -11.32 -20.95
C ALA A 54 21.57 -11.80 -20.66
N LEU A 55 22.15 -12.61 -21.56
CA LEU A 55 23.56 -13.00 -21.51
C LEU A 55 24.50 -11.79 -21.69
N GLN A 56 24.20 -10.91 -22.66
CA GLN A 56 25.00 -9.71 -22.91
C GLN A 56 24.93 -8.70 -21.76
N CYS A 57 23.76 -8.55 -21.13
CA CYS A 57 23.56 -7.72 -19.95
C CYS A 57 24.15 -8.32 -18.66
N GLY A 58 24.73 -9.52 -18.71
CA GLY A 58 25.34 -10.16 -17.54
C GLY A 58 24.34 -10.56 -16.45
N LEU A 59 23.10 -10.87 -16.81
CA LEU A 59 22.07 -11.30 -15.86
C LEU A 59 22.02 -12.82 -15.67
N VAL A 60 22.39 -13.55 -16.71
CA VAL A 60 22.34 -15.03 -16.76
C VAL A 60 23.63 -15.61 -17.30
N GLU A 61 23.85 -16.89 -17.02
CA GLU A 61 24.94 -17.68 -17.57
C GLU A 61 24.39 -18.97 -18.20
N VAL A 62 25.13 -19.54 -19.16
CA VAL A 62 24.81 -20.84 -19.75
C VAL A 62 25.27 -21.95 -18.79
N HIS A 63 24.35 -22.84 -18.43
CA HIS A 63 24.62 -24.03 -17.63
C HIS A 63 24.06 -25.28 -18.35
N GLY A 64 24.95 -26.03 -19.01
CA GLY A 64 24.54 -27.12 -19.89
C GLY A 64 23.73 -26.58 -21.07
N SER A 65 22.50 -27.06 -21.24
CA SER A 65 21.54 -26.60 -22.26
C SER A 65 20.53 -25.58 -21.73
N THR A 66 20.73 -25.04 -20.53
CA THR A 66 19.77 -24.14 -19.87
C THR A 66 20.44 -22.83 -19.44
N LEU A 67 19.64 -21.80 -19.21
CA LEU A 67 20.09 -20.55 -18.62
C LEU A 67 19.91 -20.57 -17.10
N ARG A 68 20.85 -19.93 -16.40
CA ARG A 68 20.82 -19.76 -14.96
C ARG A 68 21.07 -18.29 -14.60
N ALA A 69 20.17 -17.70 -13.82
CA ALA A 69 20.43 -16.43 -13.16
C ALA A 69 21.21 -16.69 -11.85
N PRO A 70 22.36 -16.05 -11.61
CA PRO A 70 23.03 -16.13 -10.30
C PRO A 70 22.09 -15.69 -9.18
N PHE A 71 22.24 -16.30 -8.00
CA PHE A 71 21.43 -16.05 -6.79
C PHE A 71 19.96 -16.48 -6.84
N LEU A 72 19.44 -16.86 -8.01
CA LEU A 72 18.09 -17.41 -8.15
C LEU A 72 18.17 -18.93 -8.29
N ASP A 73 17.53 -19.64 -7.35
CA ASP A 73 17.40 -21.10 -7.40
C ASP A 73 16.04 -21.52 -8.00
N GLY A 74 15.04 -20.63 -7.98
CA GLY A 74 13.78 -20.77 -8.70
C GLY A 74 13.88 -20.13 -10.09
N GLY A 75 13.21 -20.72 -11.09
CA GLY A 75 13.17 -20.19 -12.45
C GLY A 75 12.81 -18.71 -12.53
N PHE A 76 13.07 -18.09 -13.69
CA PHE A 76 12.90 -16.67 -13.91
C PHE A 76 12.14 -16.40 -15.21
N ALA A 77 11.71 -15.15 -15.39
CA ALA A 77 11.14 -14.64 -16.63
C ALA A 77 11.91 -13.39 -17.06
N LEU A 78 11.93 -13.12 -18.37
CA LEU A 78 12.67 -12.01 -18.96
C LEU A 78 11.72 -11.08 -19.72
N SER A 79 11.91 -9.78 -19.51
CA SER A 79 11.45 -8.75 -20.45
C SER A 79 12.62 -7.84 -20.75
N VAL A 80 12.66 -7.34 -21.98
CA VAL A 80 13.68 -6.39 -22.45
C VAL A 80 12.97 -5.11 -22.87
N VAL A 81 13.59 -3.96 -22.60
CA VAL A 81 13.16 -2.69 -23.19
C VAL A 81 14.24 -2.23 -24.13
N SER A 82 13.94 -2.21 -25.43
CA SER A 82 14.79 -1.56 -26.42
C SER A 82 14.44 -0.07 -26.47
N THR A 83 15.45 0.79 -26.66
CA THR A 83 15.22 2.24 -26.67
C THR A 83 16.31 3.00 -27.42
N THR A 84 15.97 4.19 -27.92
CA THR A 84 16.92 5.18 -28.44
C THR A 84 17.60 6.00 -27.34
N MET A 85 17.17 5.88 -26.07
CA MET A 85 17.84 6.52 -24.95
C MET A 85 19.22 5.89 -24.74
N ALA A 86 20.28 6.71 -24.82
CA ALA A 86 21.63 6.24 -24.56
C ALA A 86 21.78 5.79 -23.11
N LEU A 87 22.31 4.58 -22.92
CA LEU A 87 22.55 3.96 -21.62
C LEU A 87 23.97 3.39 -21.62
N GLU A 88 24.66 3.50 -20.48
CA GLU A 88 25.94 2.82 -20.29
C GLU A 88 25.66 1.31 -20.16
N PRO A 89 26.23 0.45 -21.02
CA PRO A 89 25.96 -0.97 -20.98
C PRO A 89 26.70 -1.65 -19.82
N ASP A 90 26.05 -2.64 -19.22
CA ASP A 90 26.70 -3.61 -18.35
C ASP A 90 27.58 -4.59 -19.15
N CYS A 91 28.40 -5.36 -18.43
CA CYS A 91 29.26 -6.38 -19.03
C CYS A 91 28.67 -7.79 -18.85
N PRO A 92 28.88 -8.70 -19.82
CA PRO A 92 28.52 -10.11 -19.67
C PRO A 92 29.19 -10.75 -18.45
N LEU A 93 28.53 -11.76 -17.85
CA LEU A 93 29.14 -12.55 -16.79
C LEU A 93 30.32 -13.34 -17.34
N LYS A 94 31.48 -13.23 -16.67
CA LYS A 94 32.62 -14.12 -16.96
C LYS A 94 32.25 -15.55 -16.59
N SER A 95 32.70 -16.52 -17.37
CA SER A 95 32.64 -17.93 -16.98
C SER A 95 33.26 -18.13 -15.59
N ARG A 96 32.50 -18.75 -14.68
CA ARG A 96 32.84 -18.83 -13.25
C ARG A 96 33.38 -20.21 -12.89
N GLY A 97 34.64 -20.25 -12.45
CA GLY A 97 35.21 -21.43 -11.81
C GLY A 97 34.72 -21.61 -10.37
N LEU A 98 35.17 -22.68 -9.71
CA LEU A 98 34.85 -22.93 -8.29
C LEU A 98 35.24 -21.76 -7.38
N ALA A 99 36.44 -21.19 -7.61
CA ALA A 99 36.95 -20.07 -6.83
C ALA A 99 36.08 -18.80 -6.97
N ASP A 100 35.51 -18.55 -8.15
CA ASP A 100 34.65 -17.38 -8.38
C ASP A 100 33.30 -17.54 -7.69
N ARG A 101 32.74 -18.76 -7.68
CA ARG A 101 31.51 -19.07 -6.93
C ARG A 101 31.69 -18.89 -5.42
N LEU A 102 32.79 -19.40 -4.87
CA LEU A 102 33.12 -19.24 -3.45
C LEU A 102 33.34 -17.77 -3.03
N ARG A 103 33.73 -16.90 -3.96
CA ARG A 103 33.87 -15.46 -3.72
C ARG A 103 32.61 -14.65 -3.97
N SER A 104 31.59 -15.21 -4.64
CA SER A 104 30.35 -14.52 -5.01
C SER A 104 29.12 -15.21 -4.42
N THR A 105 28.48 -16.10 -5.17
CA THR A 105 27.22 -16.82 -4.86
C THR A 105 27.33 -17.85 -3.75
N SER A 106 28.49 -18.03 -3.15
CA SER A 106 28.68 -18.92 -2.00
C SER A 106 29.62 -18.30 -0.96
N SER A 107 29.90 -17.00 -1.08
CA SER A 107 30.73 -16.28 -0.12
C SER A 107 30.03 -16.16 1.23
N LEU A 108 30.79 -16.19 2.32
CA LEU A 108 30.26 -15.91 3.67
C LEU A 108 29.55 -14.56 3.74
N GLY A 109 30.01 -13.57 2.95
CA GLY A 109 29.37 -12.27 2.82
C GLY A 109 27.94 -12.40 2.29
N TRP A 110 27.73 -13.06 1.15
CA TRP A 110 26.40 -13.29 0.59
C TRP A 110 25.54 -14.21 1.46
N VAL A 111 26.11 -15.30 1.97
CA VAL A 111 25.42 -16.26 2.86
C VAL A 111 24.80 -15.55 4.07
N LEU A 112 25.49 -14.55 4.63
CA LEU A 112 25.03 -13.76 5.77
C LEU A 112 24.34 -12.44 5.40
N GLY A 113 24.20 -12.11 4.10
CA GLY A 113 23.60 -10.85 3.64
C GLY A 113 24.43 -9.60 3.98
N ARG A 114 25.76 -9.74 4.11
CA ARG A 114 26.67 -8.64 4.42
C ARG A 114 26.50 -7.49 3.40
N GLY A 115 26.47 -6.26 3.91
CA GLY A 115 26.26 -5.06 3.08
C GLY A 115 24.80 -4.73 2.79
N GLY A 116 23.84 -5.40 3.47
CA GLY A 116 22.41 -5.13 3.29
C GLY A 116 21.80 -5.87 2.09
N THR A 117 22.41 -6.98 1.67
CA THR A 117 21.90 -7.83 0.59
C THR A 117 21.03 -8.96 1.16
N ARG A 118 20.16 -9.54 0.32
CA ARG A 118 19.41 -10.74 0.70
C ARG A 118 20.40 -11.85 1.06
N ALA A 119 20.20 -12.46 2.22
CA ALA A 119 21.05 -13.56 2.67
C ALA A 119 20.88 -14.79 1.79
N GLY A 120 21.97 -15.47 1.46
CA GLY A 120 21.93 -16.73 0.72
C GLY A 120 21.29 -17.89 1.49
N VAL A 121 21.26 -17.81 2.83
CA VAL A 121 20.56 -18.78 3.66
C VAL A 121 19.07 -18.45 3.69
N GLY A 122 18.27 -19.22 2.94
CA GLY A 122 16.81 -18.99 2.84
C GLY A 122 16.08 -18.94 4.18
N ARG A 123 16.58 -19.66 5.21
CA ARG A 123 16.02 -19.61 6.57
C ARG A 123 16.05 -18.21 7.19
N LEU A 124 17.06 -17.40 6.89
CA LEU A 124 17.16 -16.00 7.33
C LEU A 124 16.15 -15.08 6.63
N ASN A 125 15.68 -15.49 5.44
CA ASN A 125 14.68 -14.77 4.65
C ASN A 125 13.25 -15.20 4.97
N GLY A 126 13.07 -16.34 5.65
CA GLY A 126 11.76 -16.93 5.94
C GLY A 126 11.35 -18.06 4.99
N ASP A 127 12.23 -18.50 4.09
CA ASP A 127 11.90 -19.44 2.99
C ASP A 127 11.52 -20.87 3.46
N HIS A 128 11.65 -21.15 4.76
CA HIS A 128 11.23 -22.41 5.40
C HIS A 128 9.75 -22.40 5.83
N ARG A 129 9.09 -21.24 5.79
CA ARG A 129 7.71 -21.07 6.26
C ARG A 129 6.74 -21.54 5.18
N PRO A 130 5.62 -22.18 5.54
CA PRO A 130 4.52 -22.41 4.61
C PRO A 130 4.09 -21.10 3.94
N LEU A 131 3.83 -21.15 2.63
CA LEU A 131 3.58 -19.93 1.83
C LEU A 131 2.38 -19.13 2.35
N HIS A 132 1.30 -19.79 2.78
CA HIS A 132 0.10 -19.15 3.33
C HIS A 132 0.36 -18.35 4.62
N MET A 133 1.49 -18.57 5.31
CA MET A 133 1.88 -17.81 6.50
C MET A 133 2.66 -16.53 6.18
N GLY A 134 3.00 -16.31 4.90
CA GLY A 134 3.76 -15.15 4.44
C GLY A 134 5.15 -15.01 5.03
N ARG A 135 5.84 -13.93 4.62
CA ARG A 135 7.21 -13.61 5.06
C ARG A 135 7.26 -13.09 6.50
N TYR A 136 6.26 -12.30 6.89
CA TYR A 136 6.23 -11.63 8.19
C TYR A 136 5.53 -12.51 9.23
N PRO A 137 6.08 -12.64 10.45
CA PRO A 137 5.56 -13.56 11.45
C PRO A 137 4.32 -13.00 12.18
N MET A 138 3.24 -12.74 11.45
CA MET A 138 1.96 -12.25 11.98
C MET A 138 1.34 -13.21 12.99
N GLU A 139 1.67 -14.50 12.95
CA GLU A 139 1.26 -15.50 13.94
C GLU A 139 1.81 -15.23 15.36
N LYS A 140 2.87 -14.42 15.48
CA LYS A 140 3.46 -14.04 16.78
C LYS A 140 2.81 -12.80 17.40
N ILE A 141 1.95 -12.11 16.66
CA ILE A 141 1.24 -10.95 17.16
C ILE A 141 0.01 -11.43 17.93
N LYS A 142 -0.22 -10.86 19.11
CA LYS A 142 -1.37 -11.19 19.96
C LYS A 142 -2.66 -10.92 19.17
N ARG A 143 -3.56 -11.90 19.18
CA ARG A 143 -4.89 -11.82 18.59
C ARG A 143 -5.90 -11.34 19.64
N ALA A 144 -6.89 -10.59 19.18
CA ALA A 144 -8.01 -10.10 19.97
C ALA A 144 -9.31 -10.36 19.20
N ASP A 145 -10.41 -10.59 19.92
CA ASP A 145 -11.70 -10.82 19.28
C ASP A 145 -12.29 -9.49 18.77
N GLU A 146 -12.06 -8.41 19.52
CA GLU A 146 -12.43 -7.04 19.15
C GLU A 146 -11.22 -6.16 18.81
N ALA A 147 -11.46 -5.05 18.10
CA ALA A 147 -10.45 -4.05 17.81
C ALA A 147 -9.96 -3.35 19.09
N THR A 148 -8.71 -2.88 19.10
CA THR A 148 -8.13 -2.11 20.23
C THR A 148 -8.70 -0.69 20.39
N THR A 149 -9.59 -0.30 19.50
CA THR A 149 -10.36 0.96 19.51
C THR A 149 -11.84 0.62 19.47
N LEU A 150 -12.66 1.30 20.26
CA LEU A 150 -14.11 1.09 20.31
C LEU A 150 -14.74 1.30 18.92
N ILE A 151 -15.56 0.35 18.49
CA ILE A 151 -16.45 0.47 17.34
C ILE A 151 -17.84 0.07 17.83
N ILE A 152 -18.79 0.99 17.71
CA ILE A 152 -20.20 0.75 18.03
C ILE A 152 -20.90 0.51 16.70
N ASP A 153 -20.98 -0.74 16.25
CA ASP A 153 -21.40 -1.11 14.90
C ASP A 153 -22.72 -0.46 14.48
N ASP A 154 -23.71 -0.42 15.38
CA ASP A 154 -25.04 0.18 15.14
C ASP A 154 -25.00 1.72 14.94
N GLU A 155 -23.91 2.37 15.35
CA GLU A 155 -23.70 3.82 15.22
C GLU A 155 -22.78 4.19 14.05
N VAL A 156 -22.27 3.21 13.29
CA VAL A 156 -21.40 3.47 12.13
C VAL A 156 -22.23 3.59 10.84
N PRO A 157 -22.53 4.81 10.35
CA PRO A 157 -23.27 4.99 9.11
C PRO A 157 -22.45 4.57 7.89
N ARG A 158 -23.13 3.97 6.92
CA ARG A 158 -22.64 3.88 5.54
C ARG A 158 -22.55 5.28 4.94
N VAL A 159 -21.40 5.61 4.35
CA VAL A 159 -21.16 6.92 3.71
C VAL A 159 -21.09 6.78 2.19
N PRO A 160 -21.44 7.80 1.39
CA PRO A 160 -21.32 7.69 -0.06
C PRO A 160 -19.87 7.88 -0.51
N VAL A 161 -19.47 7.28 -1.63
CA VAL A 161 -18.16 7.56 -2.28
C VAL A 161 -18.00 9.07 -2.50
N ARG A 162 -19.08 9.76 -2.89
CA ARG A 162 -19.19 11.22 -3.06
C ARG A 162 -18.69 12.04 -1.86
N GLY A 163 -18.74 11.48 -0.65
CA GLY A 163 -18.27 12.11 0.59
C GLY A 163 -16.75 12.14 0.77
N GLY A 164 -16.00 11.33 0.03
CA GLY A 164 -14.55 11.28 0.10
C GLY A 164 -13.87 12.56 -0.39
N GLY A 165 -12.72 12.92 0.18
CA GLY A 165 -12.04 14.19 -0.13
C GLY A 165 -11.76 14.42 -1.63
N PHE A 166 -11.33 13.38 -2.36
CA PHE A 166 -11.08 13.49 -3.81
C PHE A 166 -12.38 13.59 -4.63
N PRO A 167 -13.40 12.75 -4.42
CA PRO A 167 -14.72 12.96 -5.00
C PRO A 167 -15.30 14.36 -4.74
N ARG A 168 -15.16 14.89 -3.51
CA ARG A 168 -15.56 16.27 -3.19
C ARG A 168 -14.83 17.31 -4.04
N ALA A 169 -13.52 17.16 -4.21
CA ALA A 169 -12.75 18.04 -5.11
C ALA A 169 -13.21 17.93 -6.57
N ALA A 170 -13.46 16.71 -7.07
CA ALA A 170 -13.94 16.46 -8.44
C ALA A 170 -15.31 17.09 -8.73
N ASN A 171 -16.18 17.15 -7.72
CA ASN A 171 -17.48 17.80 -7.80
C ASN A 171 -17.45 19.31 -7.54
N GLY A 172 -16.29 19.86 -7.17
CA GLY A 172 -16.08 21.31 -7.01
C GLY A 172 -16.27 21.86 -5.59
N ASP A 173 -16.49 21.01 -4.59
CA ASP A 173 -16.73 21.40 -3.18
C ASP A 173 -15.60 22.24 -2.58
N MET A 174 -14.38 22.08 -3.10
CA MET A 174 -13.17 22.77 -2.65
C MET A 174 -12.81 23.97 -3.52
N GLY A 175 -13.55 24.24 -4.59
CA GLY A 175 -13.31 25.32 -5.55
C GLY A 175 -12.60 24.89 -6.84
N PRO A 176 -12.54 25.78 -7.85
CA PRO A 176 -12.12 25.45 -9.21
C PRO A 176 -10.68 24.95 -9.31
N LYS A 177 -9.76 25.51 -8.50
CA LYS A 177 -8.37 25.05 -8.42
C LYS A 177 -8.29 23.55 -8.15
N PHE A 178 -8.97 23.07 -7.10
CA PHE A 178 -8.89 21.66 -6.69
C PHE A 178 -9.68 20.75 -7.61
N LYS A 179 -10.73 21.25 -8.27
CA LYS A 179 -11.46 20.54 -9.34
C LYS A 179 -10.58 20.26 -10.56
N ALA A 180 -9.65 21.16 -10.88
CA ALA A 180 -8.64 20.93 -11.90
C ALA A 180 -7.55 19.96 -11.40
N GLU A 181 -6.97 20.22 -10.23
CA GLU A 181 -5.84 19.45 -9.70
C GLU A 181 -6.17 17.97 -9.42
N VAL A 182 -7.39 17.63 -9.01
CA VAL A 182 -7.76 16.22 -8.74
C VAL A 182 -7.61 15.31 -9.96
N LYS A 183 -7.63 15.90 -11.16
CA LYS A 183 -7.42 15.20 -12.42
C LYS A 183 -5.95 14.92 -12.73
N VAL A 184 -5.00 15.38 -11.92
CA VAL A 184 -3.55 15.25 -12.21
C VAL A 184 -2.66 15.00 -10.99
N PHE A 185 -3.08 15.39 -9.78
CA PHE A 185 -2.20 15.57 -8.61
C PHE A 185 -1.29 14.40 -8.23
N ALA A 186 -1.75 13.17 -8.39
CA ALA A 186 -1.02 11.97 -8.00
C ALA A 186 -0.18 11.38 -9.16
N PHE A 187 -0.37 11.91 -10.36
CA PHE A 187 0.26 11.44 -11.59
C PHE A 187 0.95 12.60 -12.34
N LYS A 188 1.51 13.53 -11.57
CA LYS A 188 2.35 14.63 -12.06
C LYS A 188 3.73 14.20 -12.56
N THR A 189 4.07 12.90 -12.56
CA THR A 189 5.38 12.43 -13.02
C THR A 189 5.23 11.43 -14.16
N PRO A 190 6.23 11.34 -15.06
CA PRO A 190 6.24 10.33 -16.13
C PRO A 190 6.03 8.91 -15.62
N GLN A 191 6.66 8.56 -14.49
CA GLN A 191 6.51 7.24 -13.86
C GLN A 191 5.08 6.97 -13.42
N ALA A 192 4.44 7.94 -12.75
CA ALA A 192 3.08 7.76 -12.26
C ALA A 192 2.03 7.68 -13.38
N GLN A 193 2.31 8.31 -14.53
CA GLN A 193 1.47 8.20 -15.73
C GLN A 193 1.48 6.78 -16.31
N GLY A 194 2.62 6.09 -16.30
CA GLY A 194 2.69 4.69 -16.73
C GLY A 194 1.84 3.75 -15.87
N TYR A 195 1.78 3.99 -14.56
CA TYR A 195 0.94 3.20 -13.65
C TYR A 195 -0.56 3.47 -13.84
N VAL A 196 -0.98 4.73 -13.99
CA VAL A 196 -2.42 5.08 -14.00
C VAL A 196 -3.15 4.52 -15.21
N GLN A 197 -2.48 4.40 -16.36
CA GLN A 197 -3.04 3.77 -17.54
C GLN A 197 -3.35 2.29 -17.28
N GLN A 198 -2.39 1.54 -16.72
CA GLN A 198 -2.58 0.13 -16.39
C GLN A 198 -3.70 -0.06 -15.36
N ILE A 199 -3.74 0.80 -14.33
CA ILE A 199 -4.81 0.79 -13.32
C ILE A 199 -6.18 0.98 -13.98
N ALA A 200 -6.31 1.92 -14.93
CA ALA A 200 -7.57 2.21 -15.59
C ALA A 200 -8.07 1.01 -16.41
N GLU A 201 -7.18 0.34 -17.16
CA GLU A 201 -7.55 -0.82 -17.98
C GLU A 201 -7.99 -2.03 -17.16
N MET A 202 -7.51 -2.18 -15.93
CA MET A 202 -7.92 -3.28 -15.03
C MET A 202 -9.33 -3.10 -14.45
N VAL A 203 -9.93 -1.91 -14.49
CA VAL A 203 -11.25 -1.65 -13.88
C VAL A 203 -12.35 -2.53 -14.49
N ARG A 204 -12.34 -2.72 -15.81
CA ARG A 204 -13.36 -3.54 -16.50
C ARG A 204 -13.27 -5.04 -16.17
N HIS A 205 -12.18 -5.46 -15.52
CA HIS A 205 -11.93 -6.84 -15.12
C HIS A 205 -12.11 -7.02 -13.60
N GLN A 206 -12.63 -6.02 -12.88
CA GLN A 206 -12.83 -6.14 -11.44
C GLN A 206 -13.88 -7.18 -11.06
N ASP A 207 -14.88 -7.36 -11.91
CA ASP A 207 -16.00 -8.29 -11.77
C ASP A 207 -16.19 -9.06 -13.09
N GLY A 208 -17.03 -10.09 -13.08
CA GLY A 208 -17.31 -10.88 -14.28
C GLY A 208 -18.20 -12.08 -14.05
N GLU A 209 -18.29 -12.96 -15.05
CA GLU A 209 -19.11 -14.17 -14.99
C GLU A 209 -18.60 -15.13 -13.92
N VAL A 210 -19.55 -15.80 -13.25
CA VAL A 210 -19.32 -16.80 -12.21
C VAL A 210 -19.66 -18.17 -12.78
N ALA A 211 -18.81 -19.18 -12.57
CA ALA A 211 -19.12 -20.54 -12.98
C ALA A 211 -20.43 -21.01 -12.30
N ALA A 212 -21.26 -21.74 -13.05
CA ALA A 212 -22.65 -21.99 -12.65
C ALA A 212 -22.80 -22.80 -11.34
N VAL A 213 -21.79 -23.59 -10.96
CA VAL A 213 -21.81 -24.44 -9.77
C VAL A 213 -20.48 -24.30 -9.03
N PRO A 214 -20.50 -24.11 -7.70
CA PRO A 214 -19.29 -24.17 -6.87
C PRO A 214 -18.51 -25.46 -7.07
N HIS A 215 -17.20 -25.34 -7.29
CA HIS A 215 -16.34 -26.49 -7.47
C HIS A 215 -16.21 -27.30 -6.15
N PRO A 216 -16.30 -28.64 -6.17
CA PRO A 216 -16.30 -29.45 -4.94
C PRO A 216 -15.08 -29.27 -4.02
N SER A 217 -13.92 -28.89 -4.58
CA SER A 217 -12.71 -28.62 -3.77
C SER A 217 -12.85 -27.40 -2.84
N THR A 218 -13.90 -26.59 -3.01
CA THR A 218 -14.14 -25.39 -2.19
C THR A 218 -15.02 -25.63 -0.96
N ALA A 219 -15.32 -26.89 -0.62
CA ALA A 219 -16.20 -27.23 0.50
C ALA A 219 -15.60 -26.94 1.88
N ASP A 220 -14.27 -26.94 2.02
CA ASP A 220 -13.57 -26.66 3.28
C ASP A 220 -13.13 -25.19 3.36
N ALA A 221 -13.79 -24.43 4.23
CA ALA A 221 -13.52 -23.01 4.43
C ALA A 221 -12.09 -22.71 4.93
N GLN A 222 -11.50 -23.58 5.73
CA GLN A 222 -10.14 -23.39 6.24
C GLN A 222 -9.13 -23.64 5.12
N ALA A 223 -9.31 -24.70 4.35
CA ALA A 223 -8.46 -24.99 3.19
C ALA A 223 -8.52 -23.85 2.15
N ASN A 224 -9.72 -23.32 1.88
CA ASN A 224 -9.93 -22.14 1.03
C ASN A 224 -9.14 -20.93 1.54
N THR A 225 -9.22 -20.66 2.84
CA THR A 225 -8.55 -19.51 3.45
C THR A 225 -7.03 -19.58 3.29
N ASP A 226 -6.45 -20.74 3.58
CA ASP A 226 -5.00 -20.93 3.47
C ASP A 226 -4.55 -20.92 2.01
N ALA A 227 -5.34 -21.49 1.09
CA ALA A 227 -5.07 -21.45 -0.34
C ALA A 227 -5.15 -20.02 -0.92
N LEU A 228 -6.14 -19.21 -0.51
CA LEU A 228 -6.26 -17.81 -0.91
C LEU A 228 -5.08 -16.97 -0.41
N LYS A 229 -4.64 -17.18 0.83
CA LYS A 229 -3.43 -16.55 1.37
C LYS A 229 -2.20 -16.97 0.57
N ALA A 230 -2.02 -18.27 0.32
CA ALA A 230 -0.91 -18.79 -0.48
C ALA A 230 -0.89 -18.19 -1.90
N LEU A 231 -2.05 -18.11 -2.56
CA LEU A 231 -2.18 -17.53 -3.90
C LEU A 231 -1.82 -16.04 -3.91
N ALA A 232 -2.31 -15.27 -2.94
CA ALA A 232 -1.96 -13.86 -2.82
C ALA A 232 -0.45 -13.65 -2.61
N TYR A 233 0.19 -14.46 -1.76
CA TYR A 233 1.66 -14.42 -1.58
C TYR A 233 2.42 -14.88 -2.83
N HIS A 234 1.94 -15.91 -3.52
CA HIS A 234 2.51 -16.37 -4.79
C HIS A 234 2.53 -15.26 -5.84
N LEU A 235 1.44 -14.50 -5.94
CA LEU A 235 1.30 -13.37 -6.87
C LEU A 235 2.05 -12.11 -6.40
N GLY A 236 2.58 -12.09 -5.17
CA GLY A 236 3.45 -11.04 -4.65
C GLY A 236 2.78 -10.03 -3.72
N GLY A 237 1.72 -10.41 -3.01
CA GLY A 237 1.22 -9.68 -1.84
C GLY A 237 2.19 -9.77 -0.66
N ASP A 238 2.32 -8.72 0.14
CA ASP A 238 3.28 -8.69 1.26
C ASP A 238 2.69 -9.25 2.56
N MET A 239 1.41 -8.98 2.80
CA MET A 239 0.63 -9.53 3.93
C MET A 239 -0.82 -9.71 3.52
N VAL A 240 -1.44 -10.80 3.98
CA VAL A 240 -2.79 -11.18 3.59
C VAL A 240 -3.58 -11.55 4.84
N GLY A 241 -4.79 -11.02 4.93
CA GLY A 241 -5.75 -11.38 5.97
C GLY A 241 -7.13 -11.50 5.35
N VAL A 242 -8.02 -12.23 6.00
CA VAL A 242 -9.39 -12.42 5.55
C VAL A 242 -10.36 -12.03 6.66
N CYS A 243 -11.53 -11.52 6.31
CA CYS A 243 -12.55 -11.14 7.28
C CYS A 243 -13.94 -11.14 6.66
N GLU A 244 -14.96 -11.12 7.52
CA GLU A 244 -16.31 -10.75 7.08
C GLU A 244 -16.37 -9.26 6.73
N VAL A 245 -17.25 -8.88 5.81
CA VAL A 245 -17.48 -7.48 5.42
C VAL A 245 -18.65 -6.93 6.23
N PRO A 246 -18.42 -6.07 7.24
CA PRO A 246 -19.53 -5.46 7.97
C PRO A 246 -20.27 -4.45 7.09
N ASP A 247 -21.55 -4.24 7.35
CA ASP A 247 -22.41 -3.35 6.55
C ASP A 247 -21.82 -1.94 6.38
N TYR A 248 -21.27 -1.38 7.46
CA TYR A 248 -20.67 -0.05 7.45
C TYR A 248 -19.38 0.05 6.61
N ALA A 249 -18.77 -1.08 6.24
CA ALA A 249 -17.64 -1.08 5.32
C ALA A 249 -18.10 -0.84 3.88
N TRP A 250 -19.35 -1.09 3.52
CA TRP A 250 -19.89 -0.74 2.21
C TRP A 250 -20.20 0.75 2.13
N TYR A 251 -19.77 1.41 1.06
CA TYR A 251 -20.28 2.75 0.75
C TYR A 251 -21.80 2.67 0.53
N SER A 252 -22.52 3.75 0.81
CA SER A 252 -23.97 3.83 0.53
C SER A 252 -24.26 4.01 -0.95
N HIS A 253 -23.40 4.75 -1.67
CA HIS A 253 -23.55 5.04 -3.09
C HIS A 253 -22.20 5.00 -3.79
N ARG A 254 -22.21 4.54 -5.05
CA ARG A 254 -21.09 4.58 -6.00
C ARG A 254 -20.70 6.01 -6.35
N GLY A 255 -19.58 6.17 -7.04
CA GLY A 255 -19.11 7.48 -7.53
C GLY A 255 -20.04 8.14 -8.56
N ASN A 256 -20.91 7.37 -9.21
CA ASN A 256 -21.94 7.84 -10.15
C ASN A 256 -23.31 8.12 -9.47
N GLY A 257 -23.42 7.90 -8.16
CA GLY A 257 -24.65 8.13 -7.39
C GLY A 257 -25.59 6.94 -7.27
N GLU A 258 -25.29 5.79 -7.88
CA GLU A 258 -26.09 4.58 -7.72
C GLU A 258 -25.96 4.02 -6.31
N VAL A 259 -27.08 3.54 -5.74
CA VAL A 259 -27.09 2.86 -4.44
C VAL A 259 -26.29 1.57 -4.54
N ILE A 260 -25.49 1.30 -3.51
CA ILE A 260 -24.79 0.03 -3.37
C ILE A 260 -25.62 -0.83 -2.43
N GLU A 261 -25.87 -2.08 -2.80
CA GLU A 261 -26.35 -3.09 -1.85
C GLU A 261 -25.18 -4.02 -1.50
N PRO A 262 -24.95 -4.29 -0.19
CA PRO A 262 -23.99 -5.31 0.23
C PRO A 262 -24.29 -6.66 -0.44
N HIS A 263 -23.36 -7.16 -1.24
CA HIS A 263 -23.57 -8.37 -2.06
C HIS A 263 -22.53 -9.47 -1.82
N HIS A 264 -21.55 -9.21 -0.95
CA HIS A 264 -20.51 -10.16 -0.55
C HIS A 264 -20.33 -10.17 0.96
N GLN A 265 -20.22 -11.36 1.53
CA GLN A 265 -20.06 -11.56 2.98
C GLN A 265 -18.59 -11.52 3.42
N ASN A 266 -17.66 -11.89 2.54
CA ASN A 266 -16.27 -12.10 2.87
C ASN A 266 -15.35 -11.14 2.09
N ALA A 267 -14.21 -10.80 2.69
CA ALA A 267 -13.15 -10.03 2.07
C ALA A 267 -11.78 -10.68 2.28
N VAL A 268 -10.97 -10.72 1.23
CA VAL A 268 -9.53 -10.93 1.31
C VAL A 268 -8.84 -9.58 1.17
N VAL A 269 -8.02 -9.23 2.16
CA VAL A 269 -7.32 -7.95 2.25
C VAL A 269 -5.84 -8.20 2.06
N ILE A 270 -5.24 -7.52 1.08
CA ILE A 270 -3.84 -7.70 0.71
C ILE A 270 -3.13 -6.36 0.89
N LEU A 271 -2.04 -6.36 1.67
CA LEU A 271 -1.16 -5.21 1.85
C LEU A 271 0.00 -5.29 0.86
N LEU A 272 0.32 -4.15 0.26
CA LEU A 272 1.43 -3.94 -0.66
C LEU A 272 2.35 -2.86 -0.10
N ASP A 273 3.60 -3.20 0.19
CA ASP A 273 4.62 -2.27 0.66
C ASP A 273 4.94 -1.22 -0.43
N GLN A 274 4.90 0.04 -0.04
CA GLN A 274 5.25 1.18 -0.90
C GLN A 274 6.76 1.33 -1.15
N GLY A 275 7.59 0.57 -0.43
CA GLY A 275 9.04 0.51 -0.56
C GLY A 275 9.75 1.42 0.43
N TYR A 276 10.50 0.82 1.35
CA TYR A 276 11.26 1.53 2.40
C TYR A 276 12.34 2.42 1.80
N GLU A 277 13.17 1.88 0.92
CA GLU A 277 14.38 2.51 0.41
C GLU A 277 14.06 3.78 -0.36
N THR A 278 13.08 3.72 -1.27
CA THR A 278 12.61 4.91 -2.00
C THR A 278 12.05 5.95 -1.05
N MET A 279 11.30 5.53 -0.02
CA MET A 279 10.76 6.45 0.98
C MET A 279 11.87 7.10 1.83
N GLU A 280 12.98 6.40 2.06
CA GLU A 280 14.15 6.93 2.75
C GLU A 280 14.83 8.06 1.97
N GLY A 281 14.91 7.94 0.64
CA GLY A 281 15.41 9.02 -0.22
C GLY A 281 14.47 10.22 -0.37
N ALA A 282 13.19 10.07 0.01
CA ALA A 282 12.15 11.04 -0.30
C ALA A 282 11.91 12.03 0.84
N SER A 283 11.40 13.22 0.54
CA SER A 283 10.77 14.12 1.52
C SER A 283 9.43 13.56 2.05
N GLY A 284 8.84 12.61 1.30
CA GLY A 284 7.49 12.09 1.51
C GLY A 284 6.40 12.94 0.84
N ASP A 285 6.75 14.08 0.25
CA ASP A 285 5.85 14.99 -0.47
C ASP A 285 6.55 15.67 -1.67
N ASP A 286 7.57 15.00 -2.21
CA ASP A 286 8.28 15.37 -3.43
C ASP A 286 7.70 14.62 -4.65
N TRP A 287 8.47 14.56 -5.74
CA TRP A 287 8.02 14.02 -7.03
C TRP A 287 7.80 12.51 -7.04
N VAL A 288 8.38 11.73 -6.13
CA VAL A 288 8.20 10.26 -6.14
C VAL A 288 6.97 9.79 -5.35
N SER A 289 6.41 10.62 -4.47
CA SER A 289 5.30 10.23 -3.56
C SER A 289 4.07 9.69 -4.31
N GLY A 290 3.67 10.34 -5.40
CA GLY A 290 2.57 9.88 -6.26
C GLY A 290 2.87 8.52 -6.89
N ALA A 291 4.08 8.34 -7.42
CA ALA A 291 4.54 7.10 -8.05
C ALA A 291 4.62 5.93 -7.06
N GLN A 292 5.08 6.14 -5.82
CA GLN A 292 5.06 5.10 -4.78
C GLN A 292 3.65 4.58 -4.49
N SER A 293 2.68 5.50 -4.38
CA SER A 293 1.28 5.12 -4.20
C SER A 293 0.74 4.35 -5.41
N MET A 294 0.98 4.85 -6.63
CA MET A 294 0.44 4.24 -7.85
C MET A 294 1.07 2.87 -8.16
N ARG A 295 2.36 2.67 -7.88
CA ARG A 295 3.01 1.35 -7.99
C ARG A 295 2.29 0.31 -7.14
N ALA A 296 2.07 0.62 -5.86
CA ALA A 296 1.42 -0.30 -4.94
C ALA A 296 -0.06 -0.55 -5.30
N TYR A 297 -0.77 0.47 -5.78
CA TYR A 297 -2.14 0.31 -6.26
C TYR A 297 -2.24 -0.54 -7.52
N MET A 298 -1.41 -0.28 -8.54
CA MET A 298 -1.36 -1.07 -9.77
C MET A 298 -1.06 -2.53 -9.45
N ARG A 299 -0.04 -2.78 -8.61
CA ARG A 299 0.32 -4.12 -8.17
C ARG A 299 -0.84 -4.83 -7.48
N GLY A 300 -1.50 -4.15 -6.53
CA GLY A 300 -2.63 -4.72 -5.81
C GLY A 300 -3.81 -5.03 -6.73
N ALA A 301 -4.15 -4.13 -7.65
CA ALA A 301 -5.24 -4.32 -8.61
C ALA A 301 -5.02 -5.57 -9.48
N GLN A 302 -3.79 -5.80 -9.97
CA GLN A 302 -3.47 -6.99 -10.74
C GLN A 302 -3.66 -8.28 -9.91
N ILE A 303 -3.13 -8.32 -8.69
CA ILE A 303 -3.22 -9.49 -7.82
C ILE A 303 -4.69 -9.79 -7.50
N ALA A 304 -5.44 -8.79 -7.03
CA ALA A 304 -6.84 -8.96 -6.65
C ALA A 304 -7.73 -9.30 -7.86
N GLY A 305 -7.43 -8.78 -9.04
CA GLY A 305 -8.12 -9.14 -10.29
C GLY A 305 -7.97 -10.63 -10.62
N ILE A 306 -6.73 -11.13 -10.69
CA ILE A 306 -6.43 -12.55 -10.96
C ILE A 306 -7.11 -13.45 -9.92
N MET A 307 -7.02 -13.09 -8.64
CA MET A 307 -7.67 -13.86 -7.59
C MET A 307 -9.20 -13.83 -7.70
N SER A 308 -9.80 -12.70 -8.06
CA SER A 308 -11.25 -12.61 -8.24
C SER A 308 -11.71 -13.47 -9.42
N ASP A 309 -10.99 -13.43 -10.54
CA ASP A 309 -11.25 -14.29 -11.71
C ASP A 309 -11.15 -15.78 -11.35
N HIS A 310 -10.13 -16.16 -10.56
CA HIS A 310 -9.96 -17.53 -10.10
C HIS A 310 -11.10 -17.97 -9.17
N ILE A 311 -11.52 -17.13 -8.22
CA ILE A 311 -12.64 -17.46 -7.32
C ILE A 311 -13.95 -17.62 -8.12
N ARG A 312 -14.17 -16.76 -9.12
CA ARG A 312 -15.34 -16.88 -10.01
C ARG A 312 -15.30 -18.13 -10.88
N SER A 313 -14.13 -18.57 -11.34
CA SER A 313 -14.00 -19.84 -12.07
C SER A 313 -14.23 -21.07 -11.19
N LEU A 314 -14.08 -20.93 -9.87
CA LEU A 314 -14.47 -21.94 -8.88
C LEU A 314 -15.96 -21.86 -8.48
N GLY A 315 -16.75 -20.97 -9.10
CA GLY A 315 -18.20 -20.88 -8.91
C GLY A 315 -18.66 -19.98 -7.75
N TRP A 316 -17.79 -19.10 -7.25
CA TRP A 316 -18.14 -18.14 -6.21
C TRP A 316 -18.06 -16.70 -6.74
N SER A 317 -19.08 -15.88 -6.48
CA SER A 317 -19.02 -14.46 -6.86
C SER A 317 -17.85 -13.77 -6.15
N ALA A 318 -17.08 -12.96 -6.89
CA ALA A 318 -15.95 -12.22 -6.37
C ALA A 318 -15.64 -10.98 -7.20
N ARG A 319 -15.34 -9.88 -6.51
CA ARG A 319 -15.02 -8.58 -7.10
C ARG A 319 -13.81 -7.94 -6.45
N SER A 320 -12.85 -7.47 -7.24
CA SER A 320 -11.71 -6.70 -6.74
C SER A 320 -12.06 -5.22 -6.51
N GLN A 321 -11.54 -4.65 -5.43
CA GLN A 321 -11.84 -3.32 -4.91
C GLN A 321 -10.55 -2.50 -4.90
N THR A 322 -10.41 -1.54 -5.82
CA THR A 322 -9.14 -0.87 -6.12
C THR A 322 -9.19 0.63 -5.79
N ASN A 323 -8.06 1.33 -5.94
CA ASN A 323 -8.03 2.78 -5.75
C ASN A 323 -8.84 3.56 -6.79
N ARG A 324 -9.11 2.94 -7.93
CA ARG A 324 -9.81 3.57 -9.06
C ARG A 324 -11.31 3.37 -8.98
N ASP A 325 -11.73 2.17 -8.59
CA ASP A 325 -13.13 1.83 -8.38
C ASP A 325 -13.28 0.82 -7.23
N SER A 326 -14.01 1.21 -6.19
CA SER A 326 -14.22 0.45 -4.97
C SER A 326 -15.55 0.82 -4.33
N GLU A 327 -16.25 -0.21 -3.87
CA GLU A 327 -17.54 -0.14 -3.20
C GLU A 327 -17.42 -0.29 -1.68
N VAL A 328 -16.20 -0.49 -1.18
CA VAL A 328 -15.92 -0.69 0.24
C VAL A 328 -14.84 0.25 0.77
N LEU A 329 -14.94 0.58 2.06
CA LEU A 329 -13.92 1.25 2.83
C LEU A 329 -12.85 0.23 3.24
N HIS A 330 -11.60 0.46 2.83
CA HIS A 330 -10.53 -0.51 3.12
C HIS A 330 -10.06 -0.46 4.59
N VAL A 331 -10.10 0.70 5.26
CA VAL A 331 -9.62 0.86 6.64
C VAL A 331 -10.29 -0.13 7.62
N PRO A 332 -11.62 -0.22 7.71
CA PRO A 332 -12.26 -1.19 8.61
C PRO A 332 -11.93 -2.63 8.25
N LEU A 333 -11.80 -2.97 6.96
CA LEU A 333 -11.44 -4.32 6.53
C LEU A 333 -10.00 -4.69 6.88
N VAL A 334 -9.05 -3.75 6.78
CA VAL A 334 -7.66 -3.97 7.21
C VAL A 334 -7.59 -4.22 8.73
N LEU A 335 -8.41 -3.52 9.52
CA LEU A 335 -8.51 -3.76 10.97
C LEU A 335 -9.11 -5.15 11.26
N LYS A 336 -10.26 -5.45 10.67
CA LYS A 336 -11.01 -6.70 10.90
C LYS A 336 -10.25 -7.93 10.42
N ALA A 337 -9.47 -7.82 9.34
CA ALA A 337 -8.57 -8.86 8.85
C ALA A 337 -7.31 -9.05 9.72
N GLY A 338 -7.16 -8.31 10.83
CA GLY A 338 -6.04 -8.48 11.75
C GLY A 338 -4.69 -8.07 11.18
N LEU A 339 -4.66 -7.09 10.27
CA LEU A 339 -3.44 -6.65 9.58
C LEU A 339 -2.78 -5.43 10.23
N GLY A 340 -3.38 -4.86 11.28
CA GLY A 340 -2.79 -3.80 12.07
C GLY A 340 -3.79 -3.16 13.03
N GLU A 341 -3.36 -2.06 13.65
CA GLU A 341 -4.16 -1.26 14.58
C GLU A 341 -4.34 0.16 14.05
N LEU A 342 -5.41 0.83 14.47
CA LEU A 342 -5.65 2.22 14.08
C LEU A 342 -4.62 3.14 14.74
N SER A 343 -4.05 4.06 13.95
CA SER A 343 -2.91 4.88 14.37
C SER A 343 -3.25 6.35 14.54
N ARG A 344 -2.36 7.12 15.20
CA ARG A 344 -2.46 8.59 15.30
C ARG A 344 -2.58 9.29 13.94
N ILE A 345 -2.04 8.69 12.86
CA ILE A 345 -2.14 9.27 11.51
C ILE A 345 -3.62 9.47 11.12
N GLY A 346 -4.51 8.65 11.68
CA GLY A 346 -5.95 8.78 11.58
C GLY A 346 -6.55 7.69 10.73
N GLU A 347 -7.00 8.02 9.53
CA GLU A 347 -7.56 7.06 8.54
C GLU A 347 -6.48 6.16 7.90
N VAL A 348 -5.52 5.70 8.69
CA VAL A 348 -4.40 4.83 8.30
C VAL A 348 -4.18 3.81 9.40
N VAL A 349 -4.39 2.54 9.06
CA VAL A 349 -3.99 1.40 9.89
C VAL A 349 -2.47 1.25 9.82
N LEU A 350 -1.86 0.90 10.96
CA LEU A 350 -0.43 0.67 11.05
C LEU A 350 -0.19 -0.81 11.34
N ASN A 351 0.65 -1.42 10.52
CA ASN A 351 1.05 -2.81 10.65
C ASN A 351 2.28 -2.95 11.57
N PRO A 352 2.37 -3.99 12.41
CA PRO A 352 3.49 -4.15 13.35
C PRO A 352 4.87 -4.32 12.70
N PHE A 353 4.99 -4.67 11.41
CA PHE A 353 6.30 -4.94 10.79
C PHE A 353 6.73 -3.89 9.76
N VAL A 354 5.79 -3.36 8.97
CA VAL A 354 6.09 -2.32 7.94
C VAL A 354 5.55 -0.94 8.32
N GLY A 355 4.96 -0.82 9.51
CA GLY A 355 4.33 0.40 9.96
C GLY A 355 3.18 0.81 9.04
N PRO A 356 3.01 2.10 8.75
CA PRO A 356 1.95 2.59 7.86
C PRO A 356 2.36 2.54 6.36
N ARG A 357 3.48 1.92 6.00
CA ARG A 357 4.12 2.01 4.67
C ARG A 357 3.48 1.10 3.60
N PHE A 358 2.15 0.95 3.62
CA PHE A 358 1.48 0.07 2.66
C PHE A 358 0.33 0.77 1.93
N LYS A 359 -0.12 0.15 0.85
CA LYS A 359 -1.47 0.30 0.31
C LYS A 359 -2.21 -1.01 0.48
N SER A 360 -3.51 -0.95 0.68
CA SER A 360 -4.37 -2.12 0.67
C SER A 360 -5.10 -2.22 -0.66
N VAL A 361 -5.23 -3.44 -1.16
CA VAL A 361 -6.26 -3.84 -2.10
C VAL A 361 -7.18 -4.83 -1.39
N VAL A 362 -8.47 -4.80 -1.73
CA VAL A 362 -9.45 -5.73 -1.19
C VAL A 362 -10.05 -6.50 -2.37
N LEU A 363 -10.43 -7.75 -2.15
CA LEU A 363 -11.41 -8.43 -2.97
C LEU A 363 -12.54 -8.93 -2.07
N THR A 364 -13.77 -8.75 -2.51
CA THR A 364 -14.97 -9.19 -1.80
C THR A 364 -15.54 -10.42 -2.48
N THR A 365 -16.03 -11.42 -1.73
CA THR A 365 -16.54 -12.68 -2.27
C THR A 365 -17.60 -13.32 -1.37
N ASN A 366 -18.36 -14.27 -1.90
CA ASN A 366 -19.20 -15.20 -1.13
C ASN A 366 -18.55 -16.58 -0.91
N MET A 367 -17.31 -16.78 -1.36
CA MET A 367 -16.57 -18.02 -1.09
C MET A 367 -16.45 -18.26 0.42
N PRO A 368 -16.71 -19.48 0.91
CA PRO A 368 -16.63 -19.79 2.33
C PRO A 368 -15.17 -19.75 2.79
N ILE A 369 -14.90 -18.99 3.84
CA ILE A 369 -13.59 -18.76 4.44
C ILE A 369 -13.69 -18.73 5.97
N VAL A 370 -12.56 -18.79 6.66
CA VAL A 370 -12.44 -18.63 8.11
C VAL A 370 -11.80 -17.26 8.39
N PRO A 371 -12.55 -16.29 8.93
CA PRO A 371 -12.05 -14.95 9.23
C PRO A 371 -10.82 -14.96 10.15
N ASP A 372 -9.86 -14.09 9.87
CA ASP A 372 -8.81 -13.73 10.82
C ASP A 372 -9.39 -12.89 11.97
N ARG A 373 -8.63 -12.83 13.07
CA ARG A 373 -8.96 -12.01 14.25
C ARG A 373 -8.13 -10.74 14.29
N HIS A 374 -8.68 -9.73 14.97
CA HIS A 374 -7.99 -8.47 15.27
C HIS A 374 -6.63 -8.71 15.94
N VAL A 375 -5.77 -7.70 15.89
CA VAL A 375 -4.44 -7.73 16.50
C VAL A 375 -4.28 -6.64 17.57
N ASP A 376 -3.49 -6.96 18.59
CA ASP A 376 -3.07 -6.02 19.63
C ASP A 376 -1.55 -6.13 19.77
N PHE A 377 -0.83 -5.14 19.28
CA PHE A 377 0.62 -5.01 19.44
C PHE A 377 0.99 -3.78 20.28
N GLY A 378 0.01 -3.26 21.04
CA GLY A 378 0.17 -2.12 21.92
C GLY A 378 0.34 -0.78 21.22
N LEU A 379 -0.17 -0.64 19.99
CA LEU A 379 -0.05 0.60 19.23
C LEU A 379 -0.75 1.77 19.92
N GLN A 380 -1.91 1.54 20.53
CA GLN A 380 -2.69 2.60 21.16
C GLN A 380 -1.84 3.39 22.18
N ASP A 381 -1.14 2.68 23.06
CA ASP A 381 -0.24 3.29 24.05
C ASP A 381 1.01 3.92 23.40
N PHE A 382 1.58 3.31 22.36
CA PHE A 382 2.69 3.91 21.62
C PHE A 382 2.29 5.25 20.97
N CYS A 383 1.14 5.29 20.28
CA CYS A 383 0.62 6.47 19.61
C CYS A 383 0.21 7.57 20.59
N THR A 384 -0.27 7.26 21.80
CA THR A 384 -0.47 8.26 22.86
C THR A 384 0.85 8.91 23.28
N LYS A 385 1.94 8.13 23.30
CA LYS A 385 3.28 8.60 23.68
C LYS A 385 4.08 9.24 22.53
N CYS A 386 3.64 9.13 21.28
CA CYS A 386 4.37 9.61 20.10
C CYS A 386 3.53 10.58 19.25
N THR A 387 4.10 11.74 18.90
CA THR A 387 3.44 12.75 18.05
C THR A 387 4.22 13.09 16.79
N LYS A 388 5.15 12.21 16.35
CA LYS A 388 6.05 12.48 15.23
C LYS A 388 5.31 12.74 13.92
N CYS A 389 4.35 11.90 13.55
CA CYS A 389 3.54 12.10 12.34
C CYS A 389 2.75 13.44 12.36
N ALA A 390 2.22 13.85 13.52
CA ALA A 390 1.55 15.14 13.69
C ALA A 390 2.51 16.32 13.52
N ARG A 391 3.69 16.22 14.11
CA ARG A 391 4.77 17.22 14.03
C ARG A 391 5.30 17.42 12.62
N GLU A 392 5.40 16.33 11.86
CA GLU A 392 5.99 16.32 10.51
C GLU A 392 4.96 16.58 9.40
N CYS A 393 3.66 16.63 9.71
CA CYS A 393 2.59 16.90 8.75
C CYS A 393 2.70 18.32 8.17
N PRO A 394 2.93 18.49 6.84
CA PRO A 394 3.15 19.83 6.25
C PRO A 394 1.98 20.80 6.39
N CYS A 395 0.76 20.28 6.52
CA CYS A 395 -0.47 21.08 6.65
C CYS A 395 -1.10 21.03 8.05
N GLY A 396 -0.47 20.34 9.01
CA GLY A 396 -0.98 20.24 10.38
C GLY A 396 -2.35 19.56 10.49
N ALA A 397 -2.61 18.57 9.62
CA ALA A 397 -3.88 17.86 9.55
C ALA A 397 -4.02 16.74 10.59
N ILE A 398 -2.91 16.15 11.04
CA ILE A 398 -2.92 15.03 11.99
C ILE A 398 -3.02 15.58 13.42
N PRO A 399 -3.91 15.06 14.28
CA PRO A 399 -4.12 15.59 15.62
C PRO A 399 -2.96 15.31 16.56
N PHE A 400 -2.57 16.32 17.35
CA PHE A 400 -1.68 16.14 18.51
C PHE A 400 -2.41 15.61 19.74
N GLY A 401 -3.73 15.84 19.83
CA GLY A 401 -4.56 15.50 20.99
C GLY A 401 -4.97 14.03 21.09
N GLU A 402 -5.96 13.80 21.93
CA GLU A 402 -6.54 12.48 22.21
C GLU A 402 -7.44 11.97 21.07
N LYS A 403 -7.85 10.70 21.19
CA LYS A 403 -8.88 10.10 20.33
C LYS A 403 -10.25 10.70 20.60
N VAL A 404 -11.12 10.64 19.60
CA VAL A 404 -12.53 11.04 19.66
C VAL A 404 -13.41 9.93 19.11
N MET A 405 -14.70 9.95 19.42
CA MET A 405 -15.70 9.22 18.64
C MET A 405 -16.00 9.98 17.36
N PHE A 406 -16.00 9.27 16.23
CA PHE A 406 -16.37 9.79 14.93
C PHE A 406 -17.20 8.73 14.20
N ASN A 407 -18.47 9.03 13.91
CA ASN A 407 -19.39 8.09 13.24
C ASN A 407 -19.39 6.70 13.92
N GLY A 408 -19.59 6.65 15.25
CA GLY A 408 -19.64 5.39 16.01
C GLY A 408 -18.28 4.72 16.29
N ALA A 409 -17.16 5.24 15.76
CA ALA A 409 -15.83 4.64 15.93
C ALA A 409 -14.82 5.56 16.65
N GLU A 410 -14.03 4.99 17.55
CA GLU A 410 -12.94 5.65 18.27
C GLU A 410 -11.71 5.83 17.36
N MET A 411 -11.25 7.07 17.17
CA MET A 411 -10.06 7.35 16.36
C MET A 411 -9.35 8.68 16.64
N TRP A 412 -8.10 8.79 16.19
CA TRP A 412 -7.43 10.07 15.98
C TRP A 412 -7.86 10.70 14.66
N LYS A 413 -9.04 11.34 14.62
CA LYS A 413 -9.58 11.88 13.38
C LYS A 413 -8.70 13.01 12.81
N PRO A 414 -8.19 12.91 11.57
CA PRO A 414 -7.41 13.98 10.95
C PRO A 414 -8.33 15.01 10.26
N ASP A 415 -7.78 16.20 10.03
CA ASP A 415 -8.41 17.23 9.19
C ASP A 415 -8.28 16.83 7.71
N VAL A 416 -9.24 16.03 7.25
CA VAL A 416 -9.26 15.49 5.89
C VAL A 416 -9.33 16.58 4.83
N GLU A 417 -9.97 17.72 5.11
CA GLU A 417 -9.98 18.86 4.20
C GLU A 417 -8.56 19.41 3.98
N LYS A 418 -7.81 19.66 5.05
CA LYS A 418 -6.40 20.12 4.95
C LYS A 418 -5.53 19.11 4.22
N CYS A 419 -5.63 17.82 4.58
CA CYS A 419 -4.84 16.76 3.96
C CYS A 419 -5.13 16.66 2.45
N THR A 420 -6.39 16.63 2.06
CA THR A 420 -6.81 16.58 0.66
C THR A 420 -6.34 17.81 -0.10
N LYS A 421 -6.57 19.02 0.41
CA LYS A 421 -6.12 20.26 -0.24
C LYS A 421 -4.60 20.31 -0.39
N TYR A 422 -3.85 19.83 0.61
CA TYR A 422 -2.39 19.77 0.53
C TYR A 422 -1.93 18.80 -0.55
N ARG A 423 -2.48 17.58 -0.57
CA ARG A 423 -2.13 16.55 -1.57
C ARG A 423 -2.46 17.01 -2.98
N LEU A 424 -3.64 17.60 -3.19
CA LEU A 424 -4.08 18.12 -4.48
C LEU A 424 -3.25 19.33 -4.93
N GLY A 425 -3.06 20.30 -4.04
CA GLY A 425 -2.42 21.57 -4.36
C GLY A 425 -0.90 21.59 -4.19
N ASN A 426 -0.25 20.44 -4.02
CA ASN A 426 1.21 20.37 -3.91
C ASN A 426 1.83 20.74 -5.26
N LEU A 427 2.57 21.86 -5.28
CA LEU A 427 3.27 22.36 -6.46
C LEU A 427 4.75 21.95 -6.48
N LYS A 428 5.25 21.36 -5.39
CA LYS A 428 6.66 21.00 -5.21
C LYS A 428 6.88 19.48 -5.12
N GLY A 429 5.92 18.73 -5.66
CA GLY A 429 5.86 17.28 -5.62
C GLY A 429 4.51 16.75 -6.08
N ALA A 430 4.36 15.43 -6.06
CA ALA A 430 3.15 14.72 -6.47
C ALA A 430 2.47 14.10 -5.23
N ALA A 431 1.31 14.64 -4.87
CA ALA A 431 0.57 14.26 -3.65
C ALA A 431 1.39 14.44 -2.35
N CYS A 432 1.20 13.56 -1.36
CA CYS A 432 1.95 13.51 -0.10
C CYS A 432 1.67 12.18 0.62
N GLY A 433 2.70 11.63 1.26
CA GLY A 433 2.74 10.46 2.13
C GLY A 433 3.72 10.61 3.31
N ARG A 434 4.13 11.83 3.66
CA ARG A 434 5.16 12.12 4.67
C ARG A 434 4.89 11.55 6.07
N CYS A 435 3.62 11.40 6.44
CA CYS A 435 3.25 10.76 7.71
C CYS A 435 3.69 9.30 7.79
N MET A 436 3.73 8.59 6.65
CA MET A 436 4.22 7.21 6.60
C MET A 436 5.74 7.18 6.79
N LYS A 437 6.47 8.02 6.04
CA LYS A 437 7.94 8.13 6.10
C LYS A 437 8.45 8.34 7.52
N THR A 438 7.81 9.26 8.23
CA THR A 438 8.32 9.76 9.52
C THR A 438 7.87 8.94 10.72
N CYS A 439 7.06 7.90 10.52
CA CYS A 439 6.59 7.04 11.60
C CYS A 439 7.75 6.17 12.14
N PRO A 440 7.95 6.04 13.46
CA PRO A 440 8.99 5.15 14.01
C PRO A 440 8.83 3.66 13.65
N TYR A 441 7.64 3.23 13.22
CA TYR A 441 7.41 1.87 12.72
C TYR A 441 7.73 1.70 11.23
N ASN A 442 8.06 2.79 10.52
CA ASN A 442 8.55 2.72 9.15
C ASN A 442 10.03 2.30 9.16
N ILE A 443 10.27 1.00 9.27
CA ILE A 443 11.62 0.42 9.35
C ILE A 443 11.85 -0.61 8.22
N GLU A 444 13.11 -0.90 7.92
CA GLU A 444 13.53 -1.90 6.93
C GLU A 444 13.30 -3.32 7.44
N GLY A 445 13.38 -3.50 8.76
CA GLY A 445 13.28 -4.79 9.42
C GLY A 445 14.62 -5.54 9.48
N VAL A 446 15.75 -4.82 9.42
CA VAL A 446 17.09 -5.38 9.66
C VAL A 446 17.30 -5.72 11.14
N LEU A 447 18.30 -6.55 11.47
CA LEU A 447 18.50 -7.08 12.83
C LEU A 447 18.55 -6.00 13.92
N SER A 448 19.18 -4.85 13.65
CA SER A 448 19.28 -3.73 14.59
C SER A 448 17.91 -3.11 14.92
N GLU A 449 16.99 -3.05 13.96
CA GLU A 449 15.67 -2.46 14.13
C GLU A 449 14.68 -3.44 14.78
N ARG A 450 14.84 -4.74 14.52
CA ARG A 450 13.96 -5.79 15.07
C ARG A 450 13.92 -5.79 16.60
N ALA A 451 15.03 -5.50 17.27
CA ALA A 451 15.08 -5.43 18.72
C ALA A 451 14.23 -4.26 19.27
N PHE A 452 14.30 -3.08 18.64
CA PHE A 452 13.49 -1.92 19.02
C PHE A 452 12.01 -2.14 18.70
N LEU A 453 11.70 -2.74 17.55
CA LEU A 453 10.33 -3.09 17.20
C LEU A 453 9.74 -4.08 18.21
N TRP A 454 10.49 -5.13 18.54
CA TRP A 454 10.09 -6.11 19.53
C TRP A 454 9.86 -5.46 20.90
N ALA A 455 10.77 -4.57 21.33
CA ALA A 455 10.63 -3.83 22.58
C ALA A 455 9.41 -2.89 22.57
N ALA A 456 9.15 -2.20 21.46
CA ALA A 456 7.97 -1.34 21.32
C ALA A 456 6.66 -2.14 21.44
N ILE A 457 6.63 -3.36 20.90
CA ILE A 457 5.47 -4.25 20.99
C ILE A 457 5.30 -4.79 22.42
N HIS A 458 6.36 -5.35 23.01
CA HIS A 458 6.25 -6.17 24.23
C HIS A 458 6.54 -5.41 25.53
N LEU A 459 7.22 -4.26 25.49
CA LEU A 459 7.68 -3.53 26.68
C LEU A 459 7.06 -2.11 26.73
N PRO A 460 5.86 -1.94 27.34
CA PRO A 460 5.15 -0.66 27.40
C PRO A 460 5.95 0.51 27.96
N PHE A 461 6.84 0.24 28.91
CA PHE A 461 7.71 1.25 29.52
C PHE A 461 8.76 1.82 28.56
N SER A 462 9.12 1.08 27.49
CA SER A 462 10.14 1.50 26.52
C SER A 462 9.62 2.46 25.46
N ARG A 463 8.31 2.48 25.19
CA ARG A 463 7.69 3.12 24.01
C ARG A 463 7.97 4.62 23.90
N ARG A 464 7.90 5.37 25.01
CA ARG A 464 8.22 6.80 25.03
C ARG A 464 9.71 7.05 24.76
N PHE A 465 10.57 6.22 25.33
CA PHE A 465 12.01 6.29 25.08
C PHE A 465 12.32 5.99 23.61
N ILE A 466 11.75 4.94 23.03
CA ILE A 466 11.92 4.57 21.61
C ILE A 466 11.47 5.71 20.70
N ALA A 467 10.28 6.28 20.94
CA ALA A 467 9.78 7.42 20.16
C ALA A 467 10.73 8.64 20.21
N ASN A 468 11.34 8.92 21.37
CA ASN A 468 12.32 10.00 21.51
C ASN A 468 13.69 9.64 20.89
N LEU A 469 14.09 8.36 20.97
CA LEU A 469 15.34 7.88 20.38
C LEU A 469 15.29 7.97 18.85
N ASP A 470 14.16 7.62 18.24
CA ASP A 470 13.90 7.71 16.81
C ASP A 470 14.19 9.11 16.25
N ASP A 471 13.84 10.16 17.00
CA ASP A 471 14.22 11.53 16.66
C ASP A 471 15.71 11.82 16.84
N LYS A 472 16.31 11.35 17.94
CA LYS A 472 17.73 11.59 18.25
C LYS A 472 18.67 10.96 17.23
N VAL A 473 18.33 9.78 16.73
CA VAL A 473 19.12 9.09 15.69
C VAL A 473 18.84 9.60 14.28
N GLY A 474 17.87 10.51 14.13
CA GLY A 474 17.58 11.18 12.87
C GLY A 474 16.74 10.36 11.89
N ASN A 475 16.06 9.29 12.34
CA ASN A 475 15.17 8.50 11.50
C ASN A 475 14.07 9.38 10.88
N GLY A 476 13.77 9.15 9.59
CA GLY A 476 12.89 10.00 8.80
C GLY A 476 13.58 11.21 8.15
N SER A 477 14.90 11.33 8.28
CA SER A 477 15.70 12.24 7.45
C SER A 477 15.76 11.76 5.98
N ILE A 478 16.24 12.61 5.09
CA ILE A 478 16.42 12.26 3.67
C ILE A 478 17.77 11.57 3.48
N ASN A 479 17.76 10.31 3.09
CA ASN A 479 18.95 9.58 2.69
C ASN A 479 19.23 9.79 1.19
N LYS A 480 20.11 10.73 0.85
CA LYS A 480 20.41 11.07 -0.55
C LYS A 480 20.94 9.90 -1.39
N VAL A 481 21.57 8.89 -0.77
CA VAL A 481 22.03 7.67 -1.48
C VAL A 481 20.85 6.91 -2.09
N LYS A 482 19.67 7.02 -1.48
CA LYS A 482 18.45 6.36 -1.94
C LYS A 482 17.60 7.23 -2.88
N LYS A 483 18.00 8.48 -3.16
CA LYS A 483 17.31 9.35 -4.13
C LYS A 483 17.77 8.98 -5.55
N TRP A 484 17.12 7.98 -6.13
CA TRP A 484 17.46 7.45 -7.46
C TRP A 484 16.66 8.07 -8.61
N TRP A 485 15.57 8.78 -8.32
CA TRP A 485 14.68 9.35 -9.34
C TRP A 485 15.07 10.78 -9.73
N TRP A 486 14.66 11.18 -10.93
CA TRP A 486 14.70 12.56 -11.38
C TRP A 486 13.49 13.35 -10.88
N ASP A 487 13.72 14.63 -10.57
CA ASP A 487 12.65 15.56 -10.26
C ASP A 487 12.06 16.05 -11.58
N LEU A 488 10.97 15.41 -12.02
CA LEU A 488 10.28 15.70 -13.28
C LEU A 488 8.80 15.95 -13.03
N GLU A 489 8.24 16.94 -13.72
CA GLU A 489 6.81 17.19 -13.81
C GLU A 489 6.31 16.86 -15.22
N TRP A 490 5.17 16.18 -15.33
CA TRP A 490 4.52 15.83 -16.59
C TRP A 490 3.43 16.87 -16.90
N VAL A 491 3.66 17.67 -17.94
CA VAL A 491 2.78 18.77 -18.35
C VAL A 491 2.60 18.72 -19.86
N ASP A 492 1.35 18.74 -20.33
CA ASP A 492 0.98 18.82 -21.76
C ASP A 492 1.74 17.83 -22.66
N GLY A 493 1.87 16.58 -22.18
CA GLY A 493 2.51 15.49 -22.94
C GLY A 493 4.04 15.51 -22.90
N LYS A 494 4.66 16.30 -22.02
CA LYS A 494 6.13 16.41 -21.92
C LYS A 494 6.59 16.34 -20.47
N ALA A 495 7.75 15.72 -20.26
CA ALA A 495 8.48 15.79 -19.00
C ALA A 495 9.29 17.09 -18.95
N ILE A 496 9.12 17.87 -17.89
CA ILE A 496 9.83 19.14 -17.67
C ILE A 496 10.47 19.17 -16.28
N GLU A 497 11.45 20.05 -16.11
CA GLU A 497 11.93 20.41 -14.77
C GLU A 497 10.83 21.15 -14.00
N PRO A 498 10.56 20.80 -12.75
CA PRO A 498 9.48 21.41 -11.99
C PRO A 498 9.72 22.91 -11.70
N PRO A 499 8.88 23.82 -12.21
CA PRO A 499 9.12 25.26 -12.15
C PRO A 499 8.98 25.86 -10.74
N LYS A 500 8.32 25.15 -9.82
CA LYS A 500 8.18 25.56 -8.41
C LYS A 500 9.20 24.88 -7.48
N GLY A 501 10.10 24.08 -8.05
CA GLY A 501 11.12 23.33 -7.33
C GLY A 501 10.60 22.11 -6.59
N THR A 502 11.44 21.51 -5.75
CA THR A 502 11.16 20.23 -5.07
C THR A 502 11.07 20.41 -3.55
N ASN A 503 10.17 19.69 -2.89
CA ASN A 503 10.16 19.60 -1.43
C ASN A 503 11.35 18.76 -0.94
N ALA A 504 12.12 19.27 0.01
CA ALA A 504 13.23 18.57 0.65
C ALA A 504 13.23 18.89 2.15
N ARG A 505 12.27 18.30 2.88
CA ARG A 505 12.03 18.66 4.29
C ARG A 505 12.92 17.87 5.25
N GLY A 506 13.73 18.58 6.03
CA GLY A 506 14.37 18.05 7.23
C GLY A 506 13.36 17.75 8.35
N LEU A 507 13.82 17.13 9.44
CA LEU A 507 13.00 16.85 10.62
C LEU A 507 12.59 18.15 11.33
N ASN A 508 11.30 18.29 11.63
CA ASN A 508 10.75 19.48 12.27
C ASN A 508 10.72 19.35 13.81
N MET A 509 11.88 19.40 14.46
CA MET A 509 11.98 19.23 15.92
C MET A 509 11.20 20.27 16.75
N LYS A 510 10.82 21.41 16.16
CA LYS A 510 10.05 22.48 16.83
C LYS A 510 8.55 22.46 16.48
N GLY A 511 8.10 21.50 15.66
CA GLY A 511 6.72 21.46 15.14
C GLY A 511 5.63 21.27 16.21
N GLY A 512 5.99 20.77 17.40
CA GLY A 512 5.05 20.60 18.52
C GLY A 512 4.44 21.91 19.05
N ARG A 513 5.02 23.07 18.72
CA ARG A 513 4.49 24.39 19.12
C ARG A 513 3.07 24.67 18.60
N MET A 514 2.65 24.00 17.52
CA MET A 514 1.30 24.15 16.97
C MET A 514 0.23 23.43 17.79
N ALA A 515 0.60 22.46 18.64
CA ALA A 515 -0.35 21.59 19.33
C ALA A 515 -1.41 22.37 20.14
N THR A 516 -1.00 23.40 20.88
CA THR A 516 -1.90 24.21 21.72
C THR A 516 -2.87 25.09 20.95
N ARG A 517 -2.64 25.30 19.65
CA ARG A 517 -3.48 26.14 18.77
C ARG A 517 -4.17 25.33 17.67
N GLN A 518 -4.00 24.01 17.66
CA GLN A 518 -4.52 23.17 16.61
C GLN A 518 -6.05 23.11 16.68
N LYS A 519 -6.69 23.33 15.54
CA LYS A 519 -8.12 23.13 15.34
C LYS A 519 -8.31 22.15 14.18
N ILE A 520 -9.01 21.06 14.44
CA ILE A 520 -9.29 19.99 13.48
C ILE A 520 -10.76 20.09 13.07
N ALA A 521 -11.01 20.09 11.76
CA ALA A 521 -12.36 20.06 11.21
C ALA A 521 -12.82 18.61 11.02
N HIS A 522 -13.96 18.24 11.60
CA HIS A 522 -14.60 16.93 11.42
C HIS A 522 -15.83 17.05 10.51
N TYR A 523 -15.93 16.15 9.53
CA TYR A 523 -17.05 16.04 8.59
C TYR A 523 -17.74 14.68 8.76
N PRO A 524 -18.54 14.50 9.84
CA PRO A 524 -19.32 13.28 10.06
C PRO A 524 -20.37 13.04 8.96
N ALA A 525 -20.98 11.86 8.96
CA ALA A 525 -21.87 11.42 7.87
C ALA A 525 -23.06 12.34 7.62
N ASP A 526 -23.63 12.93 8.68
CA ASP A 526 -24.79 13.83 8.64
C ASP A 526 -24.53 15.15 7.89
N VAL A 527 -23.26 15.51 7.67
CA VAL A 527 -22.86 16.71 6.91
C VAL A 527 -22.16 16.41 5.60
N LEU A 528 -22.12 15.13 5.20
CA LEU A 528 -21.61 14.75 3.89
C LEU A 528 -22.62 15.11 2.79
N PRO A 529 -22.14 15.42 1.58
CA PRO A 529 -23.03 15.55 0.42
C PRO A 529 -23.83 14.25 0.21
N PRO A 530 -25.12 14.36 -0.20
CA PRO A 530 -25.90 13.21 -0.65
C PRO A 530 -25.16 12.43 -1.74
N GLY A 531 -25.36 11.11 -1.78
CA GLY A 531 -24.64 10.23 -2.71
C GLY A 531 -24.92 10.50 -4.17
N ASP A 532 -26.16 10.91 -4.48
CA ASP A 532 -26.69 11.27 -5.80
C ASP A 532 -26.36 12.70 -6.24
N ALA A 533 -25.74 13.53 -5.38
CA ALA A 533 -25.35 14.91 -5.68
C ALA A 533 -24.10 14.99 -6.58
N ILE A 534 -24.16 14.39 -7.76
CA ILE A 534 -23.08 14.35 -8.75
C ILE A 534 -23.07 15.63 -9.59
N GLY A 535 -21.89 16.21 -9.79
CA GLY A 535 -21.69 17.47 -10.49
C GLY A 535 -22.13 18.71 -9.73
N VAL A 536 -22.81 18.54 -8.59
CA VAL A 536 -23.32 19.63 -7.74
C VAL A 536 -22.30 19.94 -6.63
N PRO A 537 -21.70 21.15 -6.61
CA PRO A 537 -20.77 21.54 -5.54
C PRO A 537 -21.49 21.70 -4.20
N VAL A 538 -20.99 21.02 -3.16
CA VAL A 538 -21.48 21.14 -1.78
C VAL A 538 -20.38 21.72 -0.90
N LYS A 539 -20.58 22.96 -0.47
CA LYS A 539 -19.58 23.75 0.26
C LYS A 539 -19.16 23.08 1.57
N LEU A 540 -17.86 23.06 1.84
CA LEU A 540 -17.30 22.67 3.13
C LEU A 540 -17.52 23.79 4.16
N LEU A 541 -18.41 23.56 5.14
CA LEU A 541 -18.68 24.49 6.25
C LEU A 541 -17.63 24.34 7.35
N ARG A 542 -16.39 24.79 7.06
CA ARG A 542 -15.22 24.54 7.90
C ARG A 542 -15.35 25.05 9.35
N LYS A 543 -15.97 26.22 9.58
CA LYS A 543 -16.13 26.78 10.93
C LYS A 543 -16.98 25.84 11.81
N GLU A 544 -18.08 25.35 11.26
CA GLU A 544 -18.98 24.39 11.93
C GLU A 544 -18.30 23.04 12.12
N ALA A 545 -17.57 22.55 11.10
CA ALA A 545 -16.81 21.31 11.19
C ALA A 545 -15.73 21.36 12.30
N VAL A 546 -15.12 22.52 12.54
CA VAL A 546 -14.19 22.72 13.67
C VAL A 546 -14.91 22.68 15.01
N LEU A 547 -16.07 23.33 15.14
CA LEU A 547 -16.86 23.28 16.37
C LEU A 547 -17.29 21.83 16.68
N ARG A 548 -17.76 21.10 15.67
CA ARG A 548 -18.07 19.66 15.78
C ARG A 548 -16.87 18.85 16.24
N GLY A 549 -15.67 19.15 15.72
CA GLY A 549 -14.45 18.48 16.17
C GLY A 549 -14.09 18.75 17.62
N GLN A 550 -14.39 19.95 18.14
CA GLN A 550 -14.18 20.32 19.54
C GLN A 550 -15.26 19.73 20.48
N GLN A 551 -16.44 19.44 19.94
CA GLN A 551 -17.59 18.90 20.66
C GLN A 551 -17.75 17.38 20.47
N ALA A 552 -16.81 16.72 19.80
CA ALA A 552 -16.88 15.29 19.56
C ALA A 552 -16.80 14.53 20.89
N GLU A 553 -17.70 13.57 21.09
CA GLU A 553 -17.74 12.69 22.26
C GLU A 553 -16.37 12.01 22.44
N SER A 554 -15.88 11.97 23.68
CA SER A 554 -14.66 11.24 23.99
C SER A 554 -14.93 9.72 24.07
N PRO A 555 -13.94 8.86 23.77
CA PRO A 555 -14.11 7.42 23.90
C PRO A 555 -14.42 6.95 25.33
N ALA A 556 -14.11 7.76 26.35
CA ALA A 556 -14.46 7.46 27.74
C ALA A 556 -15.95 7.72 28.01
N GLU A 557 -16.49 8.84 27.54
CA GLU A 557 -17.92 9.16 27.63
C GLU A 557 -18.76 8.12 26.87
N ALA A 558 -18.31 7.71 25.68
CA ALA A 558 -18.98 6.69 24.90
C ALA A 558 -19.04 5.33 25.62
N ARG A 559 -17.94 4.89 26.25
CA ARG A 559 -17.94 3.64 27.04
C ARG A 559 -18.92 3.71 28.21
N ILE A 560 -18.95 4.84 28.94
CA ILE A 560 -19.92 5.05 30.02
C ILE A 560 -21.36 5.00 29.49
N ARG A 561 -21.64 5.65 28.36
CA ARG A 561 -22.95 5.66 27.71
C ARG A 561 -23.40 4.26 27.27
N MET A 562 -22.47 3.44 26.79
CA MET A 562 -22.73 2.06 26.35
C MET A 562 -22.70 1.03 27.48
N GLY A 563 -22.32 1.41 28.70
CA GLY A 563 -22.19 0.50 29.85
C GLY A 563 -21.02 -0.48 29.75
N LEU A 564 -19.92 -0.06 29.11
CA LEU A 564 -18.70 -0.84 28.86
C LEU A 564 -17.58 -0.60 29.87
#